data_AF-A0A2S3QGA2-F1
#
_entry.id   AF-A0A2S3QGA2-F1
#
_cell.length_a   1.000
_cell.length_b   1.000
_cell.length_c   1.000
_cell.angle_alpha   90.00
_cell.angle_beta   90.00
_cell.angle_gamma   90.00
#
_symmetry.space_group_name_H-M   'P 1'
#
loop_
_entity.id
_entity.type
_entity.pdbx_description
1 polymer ?
#
loop_
_entity_poly.entity_id
_entity_poly.type
_entity_poly.pdbx_seq_one_letter_code
_entity_poly.pdbx_strand_id
1 'polypeptide(L)'
;MSGDKWIEIPHTQRSARARVSKPQVPSKPEPSKAASTPGSRTSYVQDAFYQHLITGRIPVEVTFLDGTTLVGTIDGFDTYAILVVSGDEEVLLFKSAIRAIRRYVGAFDGDPTL
;
A
#
# COMPACT_ATOMS: atom_id res chain seq x y z
N MET A 1 -30.70 56.73 -34.68
CA MET A 1 -30.56 55.90 -35.89
C MET A 1 -29.20 55.20 -35.85
N SER A 2 -29.18 53.93 -35.47
CA SER A 2 -28.09 52.95 -35.56
C SER A 2 -28.70 51.68 -34.97
N GLY A 3 -28.91 50.57 -35.67
CA GLY A 3 -28.22 50.05 -36.85
C GLY A 3 -27.85 48.60 -36.51
N ASP A 4 -28.86 47.76 -36.26
CA ASP A 4 -28.72 46.37 -35.82
C ASP A 4 -28.08 45.53 -36.92
N LYS A 5 -26.76 45.35 -36.84
CA LYS A 5 -26.00 44.52 -37.77
C LYS A 5 -25.89 43.10 -37.23
N TRP A 6 -26.88 42.29 -37.59
CA TRP A 6 -26.83 40.84 -37.49
C TRP A 6 -25.69 40.29 -38.35
N ILE A 7 -24.91 39.35 -37.81
CA ILE A 7 -24.01 38.48 -38.58
C ILE A 7 -24.38 37.05 -38.18
N GLU A 8 -25.10 36.37 -39.07
CA GLU A 8 -25.35 34.94 -39.01
C GLU A 8 -24.03 34.19 -39.17
N ILE A 9 -23.75 33.26 -38.24
CA ILE A 9 -22.62 32.34 -38.33
C ILE A 9 -23.19 30.94 -38.64
N PRO A 10 -22.71 30.27 -39.69
CA PRO A 10 -23.33 29.05 -40.22
C PRO A 10 -23.21 27.85 -39.28
N HIS A 11 -24.32 27.12 -39.15
CA HIS A 11 -24.34 25.74 -38.64
C HIS A 11 -23.52 24.85 -39.59
N THR A 12 -22.35 24.40 -39.14
CA THR A 12 -21.62 23.33 -39.80
C THR A 12 -21.70 22.06 -38.95
N GLN A 13 -22.60 21.16 -39.36
CA GLN A 13 -22.45 19.74 -39.09
C GLN A 13 -21.20 19.23 -39.82
N ARG A 14 -20.27 18.60 -39.10
CA ARG A 14 -19.59 17.40 -39.62
C ARG A 14 -18.89 16.62 -38.50
N SER A 15 -19.56 15.53 -38.17
CA SER A 15 -19.03 14.23 -37.77
C SER A 15 -17.52 14.01 -38.01
N ALA A 16 -16.82 13.71 -36.93
CA ALA A 16 -15.64 12.85 -36.97
C ALA A 16 -15.60 12.00 -35.70
N ARG A 17 -16.13 10.78 -35.81
CA ARG A 17 -15.91 9.69 -34.84
C ARG A 17 -14.43 9.64 -34.48
N ALA A 18 -14.09 9.91 -33.23
CA ALA A 18 -12.80 9.54 -32.67
C ALA A 18 -12.70 8.00 -32.72
N ARG A 19 -11.93 7.48 -33.68
CA ARG A 19 -11.54 6.07 -33.70
C ARG A 19 -10.58 5.84 -32.54
N VAL A 20 -11.03 5.05 -31.58
CA VAL A 20 -10.17 4.41 -30.58
C VAL A 20 -9.28 3.39 -31.31
N SER A 21 -7.97 3.53 -31.15
CA SER A 21 -6.98 2.52 -31.56
C SER A 21 -5.88 2.37 -30.50
N LYS A 22 -6.04 1.32 -29.67
CA LYS A 22 -5.07 0.31 -29.16
C LYS A 22 -3.78 0.77 -28.42
N PRO A 23 -3.30 0.01 -27.40
CA PRO A 23 -2.73 -1.31 -27.67
C PRO A 23 -3.06 -2.44 -26.67
N GLN A 24 -2.87 -3.64 -27.21
CA GLN A 24 -3.13 -4.98 -26.71
C GLN A 24 -2.01 -5.42 -25.74
N VAL A 25 -2.37 -5.92 -24.56
CA VAL A 25 -1.42 -6.49 -23.59
C VAL A 25 -1.30 -8.00 -23.86
N PRO A 26 -0.15 -8.53 -24.32
CA PRO A 26 0.06 -9.96 -24.39
C PRO A 26 0.46 -10.48 -23.00
N SER A 27 -0.31 -11.45 -22.53
CA SER A 27 -0.07 -12.26 -21.34
C SER A 27 1.14 -13.19 -21.53
N LYS A 28 2.15 -13.05 -20.66
CA LYS A 28 3.11 -14.10 -20.33
C LYS A 28 3.48 -13.98 -18.84
N PRO A 29 3.21 -14.99 -17.99
CA PRO A 29 3.62 -14.97 -16.60
C PRO A 29 5.07 -15.48 -16.51
N GLU A 30 6.01 -14.59 -16.26
CA GLU A 30 7.35 -14.94 -15.78
C GLU A 30 7.52 -14.39 -14.35
N PRO A 31 8.00 -15.21 -13.40
CA PRO A 31 8.08 -14.85 -12.00
C PRO A 31 9.07 -13.70 -11.84
N SER A 32 8.57 -12.56 -11.37
CA SER A 32 9.39 -11.41 -11.01
C SER A 32 10.30 -11.79 -9.84
N LYS A 33 11.49 -12.33 -10.15
CA LYS A 33 12.67 -12.13 -9.33
C LYS A 33 12.99 -10.64 -9.43
N ALA A 34 12.37 -9.86 -8.55
CA ALA A 34 12.61 -8.44 -8.43
C ALA A 34 14.11 -8.21 -8.16
N ALA A 35 14.76 -7.58 -9.13
CA ALA A 35 16.14 -7.14 -9.05
C ALA A 35 16.26 -6.07 -7.95
N SER A 36 17.10 -6.33 -6.95
CA SER A 36 17.43 -5.40 -5.89
C SER A 36 18.34 -4.27 -6.42
N THR A 37 17.77 -3.07 -6.57
CA THR A 37 18.50 -1.83 -6.87
C THR A 37 19.44 -1.45 -5.71
N PRO A 38 20.69 -0.99 -5.93
CA PRO A 38 21.72 -0.84 -4.89
C PRO A 38 21.57 0.40 -3.98
N GLY A 39 20.34 0.81 -3.66
CA GLY A 39 19.98 1.52 -2.42
C GLY A 39 19.42 0.58 -1.33
N SER A 40 19.35 -0.71 -1.65
CA SER A 40 18.56 -1.78 -1.02
C SER A 40 19.21 -2.46 0.20
N ARG A 41 20.13 -1.83 0.93
CA ARG A 41 20.65 -2.47 2.15
C ARG A 41 19.68 -2.35 3.33
N THR A 42 18.98 -1.22 3.45
CA THR A 42 18.00 -0.99 4.52
C THR A 42 16.68 -1.72 4.24
N SER A 43 16.22 -1.72 2.99
CA SER A 43 15.06 -2.52 2.58
C SER A 43 15.32 -4.02 2.75
N TYR A 44 16.54 -4.49 2.47
CA TYR A 44 16.86 -5.92 2.66
C TYR A 44 16.72 -6.38 4.11
N VAL A 45 17.15 -5.57 5.08
CA VAL A 45 16.99 -5.93 6.52
C VAL A 45 15.53 -5.91 6.92
N GLN A 46 14.76 -4.93 6.44
CA GLN A 46 13.33 -4.83 6.70
C GLN A 46 12.55 -6.01 6.12
N ASP A 47 12.79 -6.35 4.86
CA ASP A 47 12.10 -7.42 4.16
C ASP A 47 12.50 -8.78 4.76
N ALA A 48 13.78 -8.97 5.11
CA ALA A 48 14.24 -10.16 5.82
C ALA A 48 13.56 -10.31 7.19
N PHE A 49 13.36 -9.20 7.91
CA PHE A 49 12.63 -9.20 9.17
C PHE A 49 11.17 -9.63 8.98
N TYR A 50 10.44 -9.04 8.03
CA TYR A 50 9.05 -9.44 7.77
C TYR A 50 8.94 -10.88 7.28
N GLN A 51 9.84 -11.32 6.40
CA GLN A 51 9.86 -12.68 5.92
C GLN A 51 10.06 -13.68 7.07
N HIS A 52 10.93 -13.36 8.03
CA HIS A 52 11.14 -14.18 9.22
C HIS A 52 9.86 -14.29 10.07
N LEU A 53 9.15 -13.17 10.27
CA LEU A 53 7.91 -13.13 11.05
C LEU A 53 6.78 -13.94 10.41
N ILE A 54 6.60 -13.81 9.09
CA ILE A 54 5.57 -14.54 8.32
C ILE A 54 5.87 -16.04 8.32
N THR A 55 7.12 -16.42 7.98
CA THR A 55 7.53 -17.83 7.90
C THR A 55 7.40 -18.54 9.24
N GLY A 56 7.74 -17.85 10.34
CA GLY A 56 7.62 -18.39 11.68
C GLY A 56 6.23 -18.27 12.30
N ARG A 57 5.24 -17.65 11.62
CA ARG A 57 3.92 -17.28 12.17
C ARG A 57 4.07 -16.67 13.57
N ILE A 58 5.06 -15.78 13.71
CA ILE A 58 5.46 -15.23 15.00
C ILE A 58 4.46 -14.13 15.36
N PRO A 59 3.80 -14.20 16.53
CA PRO A 59 2.94 -13.11 16.97
C PRO A 59 3.80 -11.86 17.21
N VAL A 60 3.31 -10.72 16.78
CA VAL A 60 3.95 -9.42 16.91
C VAL A 60 3.06 -8.44 17.64
N GLU A 61 3.70 -7.46 18.26
CA GLU A 61 3.08 -6.29 18.82
C GLU A 61 3.51 -5.08 18.01
N VAL A 62 2.53 -4.34 17.52
CA VAL A 62 2.69 -3.10 16.77
C VAL A 62 2.31 -1.96 17.69
N THR A 63 3.26 -1.08 17.96
CA THR A 63 3.00 0.18 18.67
C THR A 63 2.81 1.29 17.66
N PHE A 64 1.70 2.01 17.76
CA PHE A 64 1.39 3.15 16.90
C PHE A 64 2.01 4.44 17.44
N LEU A 65 1.98 5.49 16.63
CA LEU A 65 2.50 6.81 17.01
C LEU A 65 1.74 7.43 18.19
N ASP A 66 0.46 7.12 18.33
CA ASP A 66 -0.39 7.58 19.44
C ASP A 66 -0.14 6.82 20.76
N GLY A 67 0.69 5.78 20.73
CA GLY A 67 0.99 4.93 21.89
C GLY A 67 0.02 3.78 22.09
N THR A 68 -1.00 3.63 21.24
CA THR A 68 -1.83 2.42 21.24
C THR A 68 -1.04 1.23 20.70
N THR A 69 -1.47 0.02 21.07
CA THR A 69 -0.80 -1.22 20.70
C THR A 69 -1.79 -2.22 20.10
N LEU A 70 -1.37 -2.90 19.04
CA LEU A 70 -2.11 -4.02 18.44
C LEU A 70 -1.22 -5.26 18.44
N VAL A 71 -1.77 -6.37 18.91
CA VAL A 71 -1.11 -7.68 18.87
C VAL A 71 -1.75 -8.50 17.77
N GLY A 72 -0.95 -9.18 16.95
CA GLY A 72 -1.45 -10.02 15.87
C GLY A 72 -0.34 -10.77 15.16
N THR A 73 -0.69 -11.50 14.10
CA THR A 73 0.26 -12.21 13.24
C THR A 73 0.35 -11.50 11.90
N ILE A 74 1.56 -11.33 11.37
CA ILE A 74 1.74 -10.74 10.04
C ILE A 74 1.44 -11.82 8.99
N ASP A 75 0.53 -11.52 8.07
CA ASP A 75 0.20 -12.42 6.96
C ASP A 75 0.84 -11.96 5.63
N GLY A 76 1.03 -10.64 5.46
CA GLY A 76 1.68 -10.09 4.28
C GLY A 76 2.22 -8.68 4.50
N PHE A 77 3.10 -8.22 3.60
CA PHE A 77 3.61 -6.86 3.62
C PHE A 77 3.89 -6.35 2.20
N ASP A 78 3.90 -5.03 2.07
CA ASP A 78 4.33 -4.31 0.89
C ASP A 78 5.27 -3.16 1.31
N THR A 79 5.64 -2.30 0.36
CA THR A 79 6.44 -1.10 0.53
C THR A 79 5.85 -0.18 1.61
N TYR A 80 4.53 0.03 1.62
CA TYR A 80 3.88 1.06 2.46
C TYR A 80 3.02 0.53 3.59
N ALA A 81 2.55 -0.70 3.50
CA ALA A 81 1.60 -1.27 4.45
C ALA A 81 1.95 -2.72 4.80
N ILE A 82 1.35 -3.20 5.88
CA ILE A 82 1.52 -4.55 6.41
C ILE A 82 0.12 -5.06 6.78
N LEU A 83 -0.18 -6.29 6.40
CA LEU A 83 -1.42 -6.96 6.75
C LEU A 83 -1.20 -7.74 8.06
N VAL A 84 -1.97 -7.40 9.08
CA VAL A 84 -1.92 -8.04 10.39
C VAL A 84 -3.26 -8.67 10.68
N VAL A 85 -3.23 -9.95 11.06
CA VAL A 85 -4.40 -10.71 11.48
C VAL A 85 -4.41 -10.78 13.01
N SER A 86 -5.45 -10.22 13.62
CA SER A 86 -5.66 -10.27 15.07
C SER A 86 -6.98 -10.98 15.34
N GLY A 87 -6.89 -12.17 15.93
CA GLY A 87 -8.08 -13.04 16.06
C GLY A 87 -8.64 -13.40 14.69
N ASP A 88 -9.88 -12.98 14.44
CA ASP A 88 -10.61 -13.19 13.18
C ASP A 88 -10.67 -11.92 12.30
N GLU A 89 -10.00 -10.83 12.70
CA GLU A 89 -9.99 -9.58 11.95
C GLU A 89 -8.67 -9.39 11.19
N GLU A 90 -8.80 -9.10 9.88
CA GLU A 90 -7.69 -8.68 9.04
C GLU A 90 -7.61 -7.15 9.00
N VAL A 91 -6.51 -6.61 9.50
CA VAL A 91 -6.30 -5.17 9.59
C VAL A 91 -5.07 -4.77 8.77
N LEU A 92 -5.28 -3.84 7.85
CA LEU A 92 -4.20 -3.26 7.05
C LEU A 92 -3.58 -2.07 7.78
N LEU A 93 -2.31 -2.19 8.18
CA LEU A 93 -1.58 -1.15 8.89
C LEU A 93 -0.63 -0.40 7.97
N PHE A 94 -0.75 0.93 7.92
CA PHE A 94 0.18 1.78 7.18
C PHE A 94 1.46 2.03 7.99
N LYS A 95 2.63 1.81 7.38
CA LYS A 95 3.94 1.99 8.03
C LYS A 95 4.18 3.42 8.53
N SER A 96 3.52 4.42 7.95
CA SER A 96 3.60 5.82 8.38
C SER A 96 2.98 6.08 9.76
N ALA A 97 2.06 5.22 10.21
CA ALA A 97 1.40 5.34 11.52
C ALA A 97 2.04 4.45 12.59
N ILE A 98 3.02 3.63 12.21
CA ILE A 98 3.67 2.67 13.08
C ILE A 98 4.91 3.30 13.70
N ARG A 99 5.01 3.24 15.02
CA ARG A 99 6.19 3.66 15.77
C ARG A 99 7.22 2.54 15.85
N ALA A 100 6.79 1.32 16.18
CA ALA A 100 7.67 0.16 16.34
C ALA A 100 6.89 -1.14 16.12
N ILE A 101 7.60 -2.16 15.64
CA ILE A 101 7.10 -3.55 15.55
C ILE A 101 8.08 -4.42 16.32
N ARG A 102 7.58 -5.18 17.28
CA ARG A 102 8.37 -6.12 18.06
C ARG A 102 7.71 -7.48 18.10
N ARG A 103 8.51 -8.53 18.28
CA ARG A 103 7.96 -9.87 18.55
C ARG A 103 7.16 -9.80 19.86
N TYR A 104 5.92 -10.28 19.82
CA TYR A 104 5.12 -10.45 21.02
C TYR A 104 5.65 -11.67 21.77
N VAL A 105 6.38 -11.40 22.84
CA VAL A 105 6.68 -12.38 23.88
C VAL A 105 5.57 -12.16 24.90
N GLY A 106 4.74 -13.17 25.15
CA GLY A 106 3.45 -13.08 25.86
C GLY A 106 3.48 -12.67 27.34
N ALA A 107 4.38 -11.76 27.72
CA ALA A 107 4.45 -11.08 28.99
C ALA A 107 5.10 -9.71 28.76
N PHE A 108 4.28 -8.68 28.57
CA PHE A 108 4.63 -7.36 29.09
C PHE A 108 3.63 -7.10 30.23
N ASP A 109 3.86 -7.84 31.32
CA ASP A 109 3.27 -7.55 32.61
C ASP A 109 3.84 -6.19 33.02
N GLY A 110 3.08 -5.15 32.71
CA GLY A 110 3.33 -3.84 33.27
C GLY A 110 3.03 -3.93 34.75
N ASP A 111 4.05 -4.13 35.57
CA ASP A 111 3.99 -3.65 36.95
C ASP A 111 4.43 -2.17 36.90
N PRO A 112 3.50 -1.21 37.04
CA PRO A 112 3.81 0.22 37.02
C PRO A 112 4.32 0.74 38.38
N THR A 113 4.89 -0.10 39.25
CA THR A 113 5.21 0.28 40.64
C THR A 113 6.69 0.11 40.99
N LEU A 114 7.53 1.06 40.58
CA LEU A 114 8.71 1.54 41.35
C LEU A 114 8.92 3.04 41.11
#